data_AF-A0A1L3GSS1-F1
#
_entry.id   AF-A0A1L3GSS1-F1
#
_cell.length_a   1.000
_cell.length_b   1.000
_cell.length_c   1.000
_cell.angle_alpha   90.00
_cell.angle_beta   90.00
_cell.angle_gamma   90.00
#
_symmetry.space_group_name_H-M   'P 1'
#
loop_
_entity.id
_entity.type
_entity.pdbx_description
1 polymer ?
#
loop_
_entity_poly.entity_id
_entity_poly.type
_entity_poly.pdbx_seq_one_letter_code
_entity_poly.pdbx_strand_id
1 'polypeptide(L)' 'MNLSNNSVGTNTRLIPVTKWNDYHPWPPIGGLRHLIFNEKENGFSNCVSRVGRTVLIDEDRFFEWVRKQQEPSTPEKL' A
#
# COMPACT_ATOMS: atom_id res chain seq x y z
N MET A 1 13.38 6.16 -34.51
CA MET A 1 13.89 6.84 -33.30
C MET A 1 13.39 6.06 -32.10
N ASN A 2 14.26 5.28 -31.45
CA ASN A 2 13.90 4.44 -30.31
C ASN A 2 13.90 5.28 -29.04
N LEU A 3 12.73 5.45 -28.40
CA LEU A 3 12.64 5.89 -27.01
C LEU A 3 12.62 4.62 -26.16
N SER A 4 13.78 4.36 -25.54
CA SER A 4 14.01 3.35 -24.52
C SER A 4 12.93 3.38 -23.45
N ASN A 5 12.30 2.21 -23.23
CA ASN A 5 11.50 1.90 -22.05
C ASN A 5 12.30 2.25 -20.79
N ASN A 6 12.00 3.40 -20.20
CA ASN A 6 12.51 3.75 -18.88
C ASN A 6 11.65 3.00 -17.87
N SER A 7 12.01 1.75 -17.57
CA SER A 7 11.55 1.08 -16.37
C SER A 7 12.15 1.82 -15.17
N VAL A 8 11.50 2.92 -14.78
CA VAL A 8 11.76 3.59 -13.51
C VAL A 8 11.34 2.60 -12.45
N GLY A 9 12.29 1.78 -11.99
CA GLY A 9 12.10 1.02 -10.76
C GLY A 9 11.90 2.05 -9.66
N THR A 10 10.65 2.31 -9.28
CA THR A 10 10.35 3.14 -8.11
C THR A 10 10.91 2.38 -6.92
N ASN A 11 12.06 2.83 -6.42
CA ASN A 11 12.65 2.28 -5.21
C ASN A 11 11.81 2.80 -4.04
N THR A 12 10.64 2.17 -3.86
CA THR A 12 9.63 2.53 -2.85
C THR A 12 10.16 2.28 -1.45
N ARG A 13 9.81 3.15 -0.50
CA ARG A 13 10.20 2.96 0.90
C ARG A 13 9.41 1.80 1.49
N LEU A 14 10.14 0.80 2.00
CA LEU A 14 9.58 -0.27 2.81
C LEU A 14 9.68 0.14 4.30
N ILE A 15 8.54 0.53 4.88
CA ILE A 15 8.48 1.07 6.23
C ILE A 15 7.98 -0.03 7.18
N PRO A 16 8.70 -0.39 8.25
CA PRO A 16 8.16 -1.29 9.27
C PRO A 16 6.85 -0.78 9.83
N VAL A 17 5.87 -1.67 10.02
CA VAL A 17 4.54 -1.29 10.55
C VAL A 17 4.63 -0.49 11.85
N THR A 18 5.59 -0.82 12.71
CA THR A 18 5.84 -0.13 13.99
C THR A 18 6.42 1.27 13.84
N LYS A 19 6.91 1.61 12.65
CA LYS A 19 7.58 2.87 12.29
C LYS A 19 6.77 3.72 11.33
N TRP A 20 5.59 3.27 10.91
CA TRP A 20 4.72 4.01 9.98
C TRP A 20 4.45 5.44 10.45
N ASN A 21 4.10 5.62 11.73
CA ASN A 21 3.75 6.93 12.27
C ASN A 21 4.94 7.88 12.49
N ASP A 22 6.18 7.42 12.29
CA ASP A 22 7.35 8.30 12.23
C ASP A 22 7.36 9.11 10.91
N TYR A 23 6.62 8.66 9.88
CA TYR A 23 6.55 9.27 8.55
C TYR A 23 5.15 9.77 8.18
N HIS A 24 4.11 9.03 8.58
CA HIS A 24 2.72 9.30 8.18
C HIS A 24 1.78 9.30 9.39
N PRO A 25 1.05 10.38 9.67
CA PRO A 25 0.17 10.44 10.83
C PRO A 25 -1.03 9.48 10.75
N TRP A 26 -1.41 9.05 9.54
CA TRP A 26 -2.52 8.14 9.31
C TRP A 26 -2.11 6.97 8.38
N PRO A 27 -2.65 5.76 8.60
CA PRO A 27 -3.40 5.33 9.78
C PRO A 27 -2.52 5.25 11.04
N PRO A 28 -3.10 5.32 12.26
CA PRO A 28 -2.38 4.96 13.47
C PRO A 28 -1.99 3.47 13.43
N ILE A 29 -0.93 3.05 14.14
CA ILE A 29 -0.42 1.67 14.13
C ILE A 29 -1.53 0.63 14.33
N GLY A 30 -2.46 0.85 15.27
CA GLY A 30 -3.59 -0.06 15.50
C GLY A 30 -4.51 -0.20 14.29
N GLY A 31 -4.80 0.92 13.60
CA GLY A 31 -5.56 0.92 12.36
C GLY A 31 -4.81 0.22 11.23
N LEU A 32 -3.50 0.45 11.12
CA LEU A 32 -2.66 -0.24 10.13
C LEU A 32 -2.65 -1.77 10.36
N ARG A 33 -2.57 -2.21 11.62
CA ARG A 33 -2.69 -3.64 11.98
C ARG A 33 -4.04 -4.22 11.60
N HIS A 34 -5.13 -3.46 11.79
CA HIS A 34 -6.46 -3.89 11.37
C HIS A 34 -6.56 -4.03 9.83
N LEU A 35 -5.96 -3.10 9.07
CA LEU A 35 -5.90 -3.21 7.61
C LEU A 35 -5.14 -4.46 7.16
N ILE A 36 -3.99 -4.76 7.79
CA ILE A 36 -3.17 -5.95 7.52
C ILE A 36 -3.92 -7.24 7.90
N PHE A 37 -4.63 -7.24 9.02
CA PHE A 37 -5.39 -8.42 9.45
C PHE A 37 -6.45 -8.83 8.40
N ASN A 38 -7.10 -7.83 7.79
CA ASN A 38 -8.13 -8.04 6.77
C ASN A 38 -7.59 -7.94 5.33
N GLU A 39 -6.26 -8.08 5.12
CA GLU A 39 -5.59 -7.75 3.86
C GLU A 39 -6.05 -8.53 2.63
N LYS A 40 -6.66 -9.70 2.86
CA LYS A 40 -7.21 -10.58 1.83
C LYS A 40 -8.59 -10.13 1.33
N GLU A 41 -9.31 -9.36 2.13
CA GLU A 41 -10.69 -8.95 1.85
C GLU A 41 -10.75 -7.49 1.40
N ASN A 42 -9.91 -6.62 1.96
CA ASN A 42 -9.89 -5.18 1.66
C ASN A 42 -8.88 -4.78 0.55
N GLY A 43 -8.20 -5.76 -0.07
CA GLY A 43 -7.19 -5.52 -1.11
C GLY A 43 -5.86 -4.93 -0.61
N PHE A 44 -5.68 -4.80 0.71
CA PHE A 44 -4.49 -4.20 1.32
C PHE A 44 -3.25 -5.10 1.22
N SER A 45 -3.41 -6.38 0.87
CA SER A 45 -2.31 -7.35 0.70
C SER A 45 -1.23 -6.89 -0.27
N ASN A 46 -1.59 -6.07 -1.27
CA ASN A 46 -0.64 -5.49 -2.21
C ASN A 46 0.35 -4.52 -1.56
N CYS A 47 -0.01 -3.90 -0.42
CA CYS A 47 0.83 -2.96 0.31
C CYS A 47 1.80 -3.66 1.27
N VAL A 48 1.62 -4.96 1.53
CA VAL A 48 2.29 -5.66 2.62
C VAL A 48 3.46 -6.50 2.10
N SER A 49 4.66 -6.25 2.64
CA SER A 49 5.85 -7.06 2.39
C SER A 49 6.30 -7.75 3.67
N ARG A 50 6.47 -9.08 3.61
CA ARG A 50 6.86 -9.90 4.77
C ARG A 50 8.27 -10.42 4.56
N VAL A 51 9.20 -9.98 5.42
CA VAL A 51 10.61 -10.39 5.41
C VAL A 51 10.94 -11.04 6.75
N GLY A 52 10.94 -12.37 6.78
CA GLY A 52 11.09 -13.14 8.02
C GLY A 52 9.96 -12.84 9.01
N ARG A 53 10.30 -12.29 10.18
CA ARG A 53 9.33 -11.91 11.23
C ARG A 53 8.84 -10.46 11.12
N THR A 54 9.42 -9.68 10.20
CA THR A 54 9.12 -8.26 10.05
C THR A 54 8.06 -8.06 8.98
N VAL A 55 7.06 -7.24 9.31
CA VAL A 55 6.06 -6.77 8.35
C VAL A 55 6.40 -5.33 7.98
N LEU A 56 6.55 -5.09 6.69
CA LEU A 56 6.85 -3.82 6.07
C LEU A 56 5.65 -3.38 5.23
N ILE A 57 5.44 -2.07 5.13
CA ILE A 57 4.49 -1.45 4.22
C ILE A 57 5.26 -0.84 3.06
N ASP A 58 4.88 -1.20 1.86
CA ASP A 58 5.26 -0.52 0.63
C ASP A 58 4.49 0.80 0.54
N GLU A 59 5.20 1.90 0.72
CA GLU A 59 4.64 3.25 0.81
C GLU A 59 3.89 3.67 -0.46
N ASP A 60 4.47 3.45 -1.64
CA ASP A 60 3.84 3.81 -2.91
C ASP A 60 2.54 3.02 -3.11
N ARG A 61 2.59 1.70 -2.87
CA ARG A 61 1.40 0.84 -3.00
C ARG A 61 0.32 1.17 -1.99
N PHE A 62 0.71 1.60 -0.78
CA PHE A 62 -0.25 2.13 0.19
C PHE A 62 -1.01 3.33 -0.38
N PHE A 63 -0.32 4.31 -0.97
CA PHE A 63 -0.99 5.48 -1.55
C PHE A 63 -1.83 5.14 -2.78
N GLU A 64 -1.37 4.22 -3.62
CA GLU A 64 -2.19 3.70 -4.72
C GLU A 64 -3.48 3.05 -4.20
N TRP A 65 -3.38 2.23 -3.15
CA TRP A 65 -4.54 1.62 -2.51
C TRP A 65 -5.50 2.67 -1.94
N VAL A 66 -5.00 3.69 -1.23
CA VAL A 66 -5.84 4.79 -0.70
C VAL A 66 -6.61 5.49 -1.81
N ARG A 67 -5.96 5.78 -2.95
CA ARG A 67 -6.62 6.42 -4.09
C ARG A 67 -7.75 5.55 -4.66
N LYS A 68 -7.52 4.24 -4.78
CA LYS A 68 -8.55 3.29 -5.23
C LYS A 68 -9.77 3.23 -4.31
N GLN A 69 -9.60 3.40 -3.00
CA GLN A 69 -10.73 3.43 -2.06
C GLN A 69 -11.61 4.68 -2.20
N GLN A 70 -11.09 5.75 -2.81
CA GLN A 70 -11.83 6.99 -3.04
C GLN A 70 -12.61 7.00 -4.35
N GLU A 71 -12.35 6.03 -5.25
CA GLU A 71 -13.14 5.90 -6.47
C GLU A 71 -14.54 5.40 -6.09
N PRO A 72 -15.61 6.17 -6.34
CA PRO A 72 -16.95 5.68 -6.13
C PRO A 72 -17.13 4.46 -7.02
N SER A 73 -17.50 3.33 -6.42
CA SER A 73 -17.91 2.12 -7.13
C SER A 73 -19.03 2.50 -8.10
N THR A 74 -18.68 2.82 -9.35
CA THR A 74 -19.66 3.12 -10.39
C THR A 74 -20.37 1.80 -10.64
N PRO A 75 -21.69 1.69 -10.39
CA PRO A 75 -22.39 0.47 -10.70
C PRO A 75 -22.28 0.26 -12.21
N GLU A 76 -21.63 -0.84 -12.58
CA GLU A 76 -21.56 -1.34 -13.96
C GLU A 76 -23.00 -1.42 -14.48
N LYS A 77 -23.29 -0.62 -15.50
CA LYS A 77 -24.61 -0.58 -16.13
C LYS A 77 -24.90 -1.95 -16.75
N LEU A 78 -25.85 -2.67 -16.16
CA LEU A 78 -26.61 -3.76 -16.80
C LEU A 78 -27.62 -3.19 -17.81
#